data_AF-A0A960WLY8-F1
#
_entry.id   AF-A0A960WLY8-F1
#
_cell.length_a   1.000
_cell.length_b   1.000
_cell.length_c   1.000
_cell.angle_alpha   90.00
_cell.angle_beta   90.00
_cell.angle_gamma   90.00
#
_symmetry.space_group_name_H-M   'P 1'
#
loop_
_entity.id
_entity.type
_entity.pdbx_description
1 polymer ?
#
loop_
_entity_poly.entity_id
_entity_poly.type
_entity_poly.pdbx_seq_one_letter_code
_entity_poly.pdbx_strand_id
1 'polypeptide(L)'
;MRRSIFLLSLLFAWSAAADDARPVSRILFGSCLKQNDPSPIFETMIERRPELLLFLGDNIYADTFDMGEMSAKYEVLAAKPDFEKLRNACPVHATWDDHDYGVNDGGAEYTPRDESQRIFVDFWGDPADSPRRSRPGVYESAIYGEPGKRVQVLMLDTRYFRGPLKKGEKRLGG
;
A
#
# COMPACT_ATOMS: atom_id res chain seq x y z
N MET A 1 51.69 15.72 -21.69
CA MET A 1 50.21 15.75 -21.57
C MET A 1 49.81 14.94 -20.34
N ARG A 2 49.46 15.59 -19.22
CA ARG A 2 48.95 14.92 -18.01
C ARG A 2 47.44 14.75 -18.18
N ARG A 3 46.97 13.50 -18.26
CA ARG A 3 45.54 13.18 -18.25
C ARG A 3 45.08 13.14 -16.80
N SER A 4 44.38 14.18 -16.36
CA SER A 4 43.67 14.17 -15.08
C SER A 4 42.44 13.29 -15.20
N ILE A 5 42.38 12.21 -14.43
CA ILE A 5 41.20 11.35 -14.27
C ILE A 5 40.36 11.98 -13.16
N PHE A 6 39.19 12.52 -13.51
CA PHE A 6 38.18 12.90 -12.54
C PHE A 6 37.42 11.63 -12.13
N LEU A 7 37.62 11.15 -10.90
CA LEU A 7 36.71 10.20 -10.29
C LEU A 7 35.43 10.93 -9.90
N LEU A 8 34.37 10.71 -10.67
CA LEU A 8 33.03 11.12 -10.31
C LEU A 8 32.51 10.13 -9.26
N SER A 9 32.60 10.48 -7.98
CA SER A 9 31.94 9.73 -6.91
C SER A 9 30.43 9.92 -7.03
N LEU A 10 29.74 8.95 -7.63
CA LEU A 10 28.28 8.84 -7.58
C LEU A 10 27.88 8.51 -6.13
N LEU A 11 27.50 9.54 -5.38
CA LEU A 11 26.78 9.38 -4.11
C LEU A 11 25.37 8.89 -4.45
N PHE A 12 25.14 7.58 -4.34
CA PHE A 12 23.79 7.05 -4.24
C PHE A 12 23.21 7.53 -2.91
N ALA A 13 22.38 8.58 -2.95
CA ALA A 13 21.51 8.92 -1.84
C ALA A 13 20.45 7.81 -1.75
N TRP A 14 20.69 6.84 -0.86
CA TRP A 14 19.65 5.92 -0.45
C TRP A 14 18.65 6.74 0.36
N SER A 15 17.51 7.09 -0.24
CA SER A 15 16.38 7.63 0.52
C SER A 15 15.84 6.47 1.36
N ALA A 16 16.35 6.35 2.59
CA ALA A 16 15.64 5.60 3.61
C ALA A 16 14.32 6.34 3.83
N ALA A 17 13.20 5.63 3.73
CA ALA A 17 11.92 6.15 4.21
C ALA A 17 12.16 6.75 5.59
N ALA A 18 11.70 7.98 5.82
CA ALA A 18 11.99 8.73 7.03
C ALA A 18 11.66 7.88 8.27
N ASP A 19 12.69 7.42 8.99
CA ASP A 19 12.52 6.65 10.22
C ASP A 19 11.80 7.56 11.24
N ASP A 20 10.55 7.24 11.59
CA ASP A 20 9.87 7.91 12.70
C ASP A 20 10.50 7.39 13.99
N ALA A 21 11.28 8.25 14.64
CA ALA A 21 11.97 7.97 15.90
C ALA A 21 11.02 7.54 17.04
N ARG A 22 9.71 7.80 16.91
CA ARG A 22 8.72 7.41 17.91
C ARG A 22 8.45 5.90 17.85
N PRO A 23 8.65 5.17 18.95
CA PRO A 23 8.22 3.78 19.04
C PRO A 23 6.70 3.68 18.90
N VAL A 24 6.25 2.74 18.07
CA VAL A 24 4.82 2.40 17.95
C VAL A 24 4.52 1.15 18.78
N SER A 25 3.36 1.15 19.42
CA SER A 25 2.85 0.09 20.30
C SER A 25 1.40 -0.30 19.99
N ARG A 26 0.67 0.58 19.28
CA ARG A 26 -0.71 0.33 18.85
C ARG A 26 -0.83 0.42 17.34
N ILE A 27 -0.75 -0.74 16.71
CA ILE A 27 -0.88 -0.93 15.27
C ILE A 27 -2.25 -1.55 15.01
N LEU A 28 -3.06 -0.95 14.15
CA LEU A 28 -4.29 -1.59 13.67
C LEU A 28 -4.11 -2.05 12.23
N PHE A 29 -4.85 -3.09 11.88
CA PHE A 29 -4.86 -3.71 10.57
C PHE A 29 -6.29 -3.70 10.04
N GLY A 30 -6.45 -3.41 8.75
CA GLY A 30 -7.74 -3.42 8.06
C GLY A 30 -7.63 -4.01 6.66
N SER A 31 -8.70 -4.62 6.18
CA SER A 31 -8.82 -5.16 4.82
C SER A 31 -10.30 -5.37 4.47
N CYS A 32 -10.58 -5.77 3.24
CA CYS A 32 -11.91 -6.19 2.78
C CYS A 32 -12.99 -5.11 2.97
N LEU A 33 -12.63 -3.90 2.58
CA LEU A 33 -13.47 -2.72 2.66
C LEU A 33 -14.29 -2.56 1.38
N LYS A 34 -15.60 -2.73 1.50
CA LYS A 34 -16.55 -2.38 0.44
C LYS A 34 -16.86 -0.91 0.50
N GLN A 35 -16.30 -0.14 -0.43
CA GLN A 35 -16.44 1.32 -0.51
C GLN A 35 -17.89 1.82 -0.54
N ASN A 36 -18.83 0.99 -1.02
CA ASN A 36 -20.25 1.34 -1.07
C ASN A 36 -21.00 1.10 0.25
N ASP A 37 -20.45 0.29 1.15
CA ASP A 37 -21.09 -0.05 2.42
C ASP A 37 -20.75 0.99 3.51
N PRO A 38 -21.61 1.15 4.53
CA PRO A 38 -21.24 1.87 5.74
C PRO A 38 -20.02 1.25 6.40
N SER A 39 -19.12 2.09 6.94
CA SER A 39 -17.86 1.65 7.55
C SER A 39 -17.74 2.08 9.02
N PRO A 40 -18.71 1.74 9.91
CA PRO A 40 -18.72 2.19 11.31
C PRO A 40 -17.49 1.73 12.10
N ILE A 41 -16.76 0.73 11.59
CA ILE A 41 -15.47 0.30 12.13
C ILE A 41 -14.44 1.43 12.17
N PHE A 42 -14.50 2.43 11.27
CA PHE A 42 -13.54 3.54 11.25
C PHE A 42 -13.62 4.39 12.52
N GLU A 43 -14.83 4.65 13.03
CA GLU A 43 -15.00 5.36 14.30
C GLU A 43 -14.38 4.56 15.45
N THR A 44 -14.64 3.25 15.48
CA THR A 44 -14.02 2.35 16.47
C THR A 44 -12.49 2.39 16.37
N MET A 45 -11.93 2.36 15.16
CA MET A 45 -10.48 2.43 14.93
C MET A 45 -9.90 3.75 15.46
N ILE A 46 -10.55 4.88 15.16
CA ILE A 46 -10.14 6.21 15.67
C ILE A 46 -10.14 6.24 17.20
N GLU A 47 -11.19 5.72 17.84
CA GLU A 47 -11.32 5.68 19.31
C GLU A 47 -10.20 4.87 19.99
N ARG A 48 -9.62 3.88 19.30
CA ARG A 48 -8.46 3.15 19.83
C ARG A 48 -7.19 4.00 19.87
N ARG A 49 -7.17 5.17 19.23
CA ARG A 49 -5.99 6.06 19.11
C ARG A 49 -4.79 5.32 18.52
N PRO A 50 -4.89 4.87 17.25
CA PRO A 50 -3.82 4.13 16.58
C PRO A 50 -2.57 5.01 16.46
N GLU A 51 -1.41 4.37 16.56
CA GLU A 51 -0.12 5.00 16.28
C GLU A 51 0.34 4.67 14.85
N LEU A 52 -0.19 3.59 14.28
CA LEU A 52 0.03 3.14 12.92
C LEU A 52 -1.18 2.36 12.40
N LEU A 53 -1.53 2.55 11.12
CA LEU A 53 -2.55 1.79 10.42
C LEU A 53 -1.96 1.06 9.22
N LEU A 54 -2.31 -0.23 9.09
CA LEU A 54 -1.88 -1.09 7.99
C LEU A 54 -3.12 -1.57 7.23
N PHE A 55 -3.32 -1.06 6.03
CA PHE A 55 -4.33 -1.54 5.08
C PHE A 55 -3.73 -2.69 4.26
N LEU A 56 -4.31 -3.88 4.39
CA LEU A 56 -3.71 -5.13 3.94
C LEU A 56 -4.29 -5.66 2.61
N GLY A 57 -5.13 -4.87 1.94
CA GLY A 57 -5.73 -5.21 0.66
C GLY A 57 -7.25 -5.28 0.69
N ASP A 58 -7.84 -5.41 -0.51
CA ASP A 58 -9.26 -5.20 -0.74
C ASP A 58 -9.72 -3.86 -0.14
N ASN A 59 -8.94 -2.80 -0.37
CA ASN A 59 -9.27 -1.47 0.15
C ASN A 59 -10.49 -0.87 -0.56
N ILE A 60 -10.74 -1.33 -1.78
CA ILE A 60 -11.96 -1.16 -2.55
C ILE A 60 -12.23 -2.46 -3.32
N TYR A 61 -13.47 -2.64 -3.78
CA TYR A 61 -13.82 -3.72 -4.70
C TYR A 61 -13.91 -3.17 -6.13
N ALA A 62 -12.77 -3.11 -6.82
CA ALA A 62 -12.65 -2.56 -8.16
C ALA A 62 -13.19 -3.52 -9.22
N ASP A 63 -12.60 -4.71 -9.33
CA ASP A 63 -13.02 -5.79 -10.23
C ASP A 63 -13.30 -5.35 -11.67
N THR A 64 -12.37 -4.59 -12.25
CA THR A 64 -12.58 -3.90 -13.52
C THR A 64 -11.30 -3.84 -14.35
N PHE A 65 -11.46 -3.74 -15.68
CA PHE A 65 -10.38 -3.38 -16.61
C PHE A 65 -10.45 -1.90 -17.02
N ASP A 66 -11.47 -1.17 -16.53
CA ASP A 66 -11.64 0.27 -16.75
C ASP A 66 -11.01 1.05 -15.59
N MET A 67 -9.93 1.77 -15.90
CA MET A 67 -9.19 2.54 -14.90
C MET A 67 -9.93 3.80 -14.43
N GLY A 68 -10.90 4.28 -15.21
CA GLY A 68 -11.83 5.32 -14.78
C GLY A 68 -12.78 4.78 -13.71
N GLU A 69 -13.28 3.55 -13.87
CA GLU A 69 -14.12 2.90 -12.87
C GLU A 69 -13.34 2.64 -11.56
N MET A 70 -12.10 2.15 -11.66
CA MET A 70 -11.24 1.95 -10.49
C MET A 70 -11.00 3.26 -9.73
N SER A 71 -10.67 4.34 -10.46
CA SER A 71 -10.48 5.68 -9.86
C SER A 71 -11.75 6.16 -9.15
N ALA A 72 -12.91 6.04 -9.80
CA ALA A 72 -14.19 6.44 -9.23
C ALA A 72 -14.53 5.67 -7.94
N LYS A 73 -14.16 4.40 -7.84
CA LYS A 73 -14.38 3.60 -6.61
C LYS A 73 -13.47 4.04 -5.46
N TYR A 74 -12.23 4.43 -5.76
CA TYR A 74 -11.38 5.08 -4.77
C TYR A 74 -11.93 6.44 -4.34
N GLU A 75 -12.49 7.23 -5.25
CA GLU A 75 -13.16 8.49 -4.92
C GLU A 75 -14.35 8.29 -3.98
N VAL A 76 -15.14 7.22 -4.16
CA VAL A 76 -16.24 6.86 -3.23
C VAL A 76 -15.70 6.61 -1.82
N LEU A 77 -14.56 5.93 -1.68
CA LEU A 77 -13.91 5.73 -0.39
C LEU A 77 -13.38 7.06 0.19
N ALA A 78 -12.69 7.86 -0.63
CA ALA A 78 -12.14 9.16 -0.22
C ALA A 78 -13.23 10.13 0.28
N ALA A 79 -14.43 10.04 -0.28
CA ALA A 79 -15.57 10.89 0.09
C ALA A 79 -16.18 10.55 1.45
N LYS A 80 -15.77 9.45 2.11
CA LYS A 80 -16.26 9.08 3.44
C LYS A 80 -15.59 9.93 4.53
N PRO A 81 -16.34 10.74 5.30
CA PRO A 81 -15.75 11.65 6.30
C PRO A 81 -15.02 10.91 7.44
N ASP A 82 -15.48 9.72 7.80
CA ASP A 82 -14.86 8.85 8.80
C ASP A 82 -13.55 8.21 8.28
N PHE A 83 -13.49 7.85 7.00
CA PHE A 83 -12.24 7.42 6.36
C PHE A 83 -11.21 8.55 6.34
N GLU A 84 -11.61 9.77 5.97
CA GLU A 84 -10.70 10.93 5.99
C GLU A 84 -10.16 11.20 7.39
N LYS A 85 -11.02 11.17 8.42
CA LYS A 85 -10.60 11.31 9.82
C LYS A 85 -9.62 10.21 10.22
N LEU A 86 -9.88 8.96 9.86
CA LEU A 86 -9.02 7.83 10.17
C LEU A 86 -7.65 7.96 9.48
N ARG A 87 -7.63 8.31 8.19
CA ARG A 87 -6.41 8.53 7.40
C ARG A 87 -5.53 9.63 7.98
N ASN A 88 -6.14 10.65 8.60
CA ASN A 88 -5.43 11.76 9.23
C ASN A 88 -5.04 11.51 10.70
N ALA A 89 -5.46 10.39 11.30
CA ALA A 89 -5.24 10.12 12.73
C ALA A 89 -3.79 9.70 13.05
N CYS A 90 -3.14 8.98 12.13
CA CYS A 90 -1.75 8.52 12.25
C CYS A 90 -1.18 8.12 10.88
N PRO A 91 0.12 7.78 10.77
CA PRO A 91 0.66 7.21 9.54
C PRO A 91 -0.12 5.98 9.07
N VAL A 92 -0.24 5.86 7.75
CA VAL A 92 -0.92 4.75 7.07
C VAL A 92 0.06 4.10 6.10
N HIS A 93 0.19 2.78 6.16
CA HIS A 93 0.76 1.98 5.07
C HIS A 93 -0.34 1.14 4.44
N ALA A 94 -0.27 0.98 3.13
CA ALA A 94 -1.25 0.21 2.38
C ALA A 94 -0.56 -0.70 1.37
N THR A 95 -1.09 -1.90 1.23
CA THR A 95 -0.91 -2.78 0.06
C THR A 95 -2.29 -3.16 -0.47
N TRP A 96 -2.34 -3.80 -1.63
CA TRP A 96 -3.57 -4.33 -2.23
C TRP A 96 -3.74 -5.84 -1.99
N ASP A 97 -4.94 -6.32 -2.26
CA ASP A 97 -5.21 -7.72 -2.61
C ASP A 97 -5.88 -7.74 -4.01
N ASP A 98 -6.56 -8.80 -4.42
CA ASP A 98 -7.02 -8.95 -5.82
C ASP A 98 -8.08 -7.93 -6.23
N HIS A 99 -8.99 -7.56 -5.33
CA HIS A 99 -10.12 -6.72 -5.73
C HIS A 99 -9.72 -5.27 -6.00
N ASP A 100 -8.74 -4.72 -5.27
CA ASP A 100 -8.16 -3.40 -5.51
C ASP A 100 -6.94 -3.43 -6.43
N TYR A 101 -6.31 -4.60 -6.63
CA TYR A 101 -5.41 -4.84 -7.76
C TYR A 101 -6.15 -4.78 -9.11
N GLY A 102 -7.41 -5.19 -9.14
CA GLY A 102 -8.34 -4.92 -10.25
C GLY A 102 -9.09 -6.12 -10.80
N VAL A 103 -8.75 -7.35 -10.41
CA VAL A 103 -9.51 -8.54 -10.79
C VAL A 103 -9.33 -9.66 -9.77
N ASN A 104 -10.44 -10.27 -9.36
CA ASN A 104 -10.44 -11.44 -8.50
C ASN A 104 -9.44 -12.51 -8.98
N ASP A 105 -8.64 -13.03 -8.05
CA ASP A 105 -7.57 -13.99 -8.29
C ASP A 105 -6.53 -13.54 -9.34
N GLY A 106 -6.41 -12.25 -9.63
CA GLY A 106 -5.49 -11.69 -10.62
C GLY A 106 -4.03 -11.68 -10.18
N GLY A 107 -3.12 -12.06 -11.07
CA GLY A 107 -1.68 -11.92 -10.92
C GLY A 107 -1.05 -11.08 -12.03
N ALA A 108 0.15 -11.45 -12.43
CA ALA A 108 0.95 -10.81 -13.47
C ALA A 108 0.29 -10.81 -14.86
N GLU A 109 -0.74 -11.63 -15.06
CA GLU A 109 -1.56 -11.69 -16.26
C GLU A 109 -2.59 -10.56 -16.40
N TYR A 110 -2.90 -9.83 -15.31
CA TYR A 110 -3.79 -8.69 -15.36
C TYR A 110 -3.11 -7.51 -16.08
N THR A 111 -3.59 -7.21 -17.29
CA THR A 111 -2.91 -6.25 -18.18
C THR A 111 -2.89 -4.81 -17.67
N PRO A 112 -3.90 -4.28 -16.95
CA PRO A 112 -3.89 -2.91 -16.43
C PRO A 112 -3.12 -2.70 -15.12
N ARG A 113 -2.31 -3.67 -14.66
CA ARG A 113 -1.64 -3.61 -13.33
C ARG A 113 -0.77 -2.37 -13.11
N ASP A 114 -0.19 -1.81 -14.16
CA ASP A 114 0.67 -0.62 -14.07
C ASP A 114 -0.18 0.63 -13.84
N GLU A 115 -1.34 0.72 -14.48
CA GLU A 115 -2.34 1.74 -14.26
C GLU A 115 -2.97 1.63 -12.88
N SER A 116 -3.30 0.41 -12.43
CA SER A 116 -3.78 0.17 -11.06
C SER A 116 -2.75 0.61 -10.02
N GLN A 117 -1.46 0.34 -10.24
CA GLN A 117 -0.38 0.85 -9.41
C GLN A 117 -0.39 2.38 -9.32
N ARG A 118 -0.52 3.07 -10.45
CA ARG A 118 -0.55 4.55 -10.48
C ARG A 118 -1.72 5.08 -9.66
N ILE A 119 -2.92 4.54 -9.87
CA ILE A 119 -4.12 4.92 -9.11
C ILE A 119 -3.92 4.67 -7.61
N PHE A 120 -3.38 3.50 -7.25
CA PHE A 120 -3.14 3.12 -5.87
C PHE A 120 -2.20 4.12 -5.17
N VAL A 121 -1.02 4.37 -5.73
CA VAL A 121 -0.03 5.27 -5.10
C VAL A 121 -0.48 6.73 -5.12
N ASP A 122 -1.31 7.14 -6.08
CA ASP A 122 -1.94 8.46 -6.09
C ASP A 122 -2.99 8.60 -4.99
N PHE A 123 -3.87 7.61 -4.83
CA PHE A 123 -4.91 7.61 -3.79
C PHE A 123 -4.31 7.63 -2.37
N TRP A 124 -3.29 6.81 -2.13
CA TRP A 124 -2.61 6.73 -0.83
C TRP A 124 -1.63 7.89 -0.59
N GLY A 125 -1.44 8.78 -1.57
CA GLY A 125 -0.68 10.01 -1.41
C GLY A 125 0.83 9.79 -1.32
N ASP A 126 1.36 8.78 -2.00
CA ASP A 126 2.80 8.55 -2.07
C ASP A 126 3.54 9.81 -2.54
N PRO A 127 4.66 10.19 -1.90
CA PRO A 127 5.44 11.34 -2.34
C PRO A 127 6.02 11.10 -3.74
N ALA A 128 6.35 12.17 -4.46
CA ALA A 128 6.80 12.10 -5.85
C ALA A 128 8.08 11.24 -6.04
N ASP A 129 8.92 11.14 -5.01
CA ASP A 129 10.13 10.33 -4.97
C ASP A 129 9.93 8.94 -4.37
N SER A 130 8.69 8.52 -4.06
CA SER A 130 8.39 7.18 -3.58
C SER A 130 8.92 6.13 -4.55
N PRO A 131 9.69 5.12 -4.09
CA PRO A 131 10.10 4.00 -4.93
C PRO A 131 8.92 3.30 -5.60
N ARG A 132 7.72 3.29 -4.97
CA ARG A 132 6.50 2.71 -5.54
C ARG A 132 5.98 3.45 -6.78
N ARG A 133 6.48 4.65 -7.08
CA ARG A 133 6.16 5.38 -8.32
C ARG A 133 7.08 5.02 -9.48
N SER A 134 8.25 4.44 -9.21
CA SER A 134 9.30 4.20 -10.20
C SER A 134 9.69 2.72 -10.36
N ARG A 135 9.22 1.84 -9.46
CA ARG A 135 9.43 0.39 -9.55
C ARG A 135 8.12 -0.36 -9.73
N PRO A 136 8.12 -1.54 -10.35
CA PRO A 136 6.97 -2.43 -10.39
C PRO A 136 6.51 -2.87 -8.98
N GLY A 137 5.21 -2.88 -8.71
CA GLY A 137 4.59 -3.32 -7.46
C GLY A 137 4.55 -2.27 -6.32
N VAL A 138 3.64 -2.47 -5.37
CA VAL A 138 3.34 -1.51 -4.27
C VAL A 138 3.92 -1.91 -2.91
N TYR A 139 4.78 -2.92 -2.87
CA TYR A 139 5.48 -3.33 -1.65
C TYR A 139 6.28 -2.16 -1.07
N GLU A 140 6.48 -2.13 0.25
CA GLU A 140 7.27 -1.11 0.94
C GLU A 140 7.81 -1.60 2.28
N SER A 141 8.68 -0.81 2.90
CA SER A 141 9.18 -1.06 4.25
C SER A 141 9.38 0.24 5.00
N ALA A 142 9.07 0.23 6.29
CA ALA A 142 9.31 1.34 7.20
C ALA A 142 9.83 0.84 8.55
N ILE A 143 10.61 1.66 9.23
CA ILE A 143 11.11 1.39 10.59
C ILE A 143 10.59 2.49 11.52
N TYR A 144 10.08 2.07 12.67
CA TYR A 144 9.59 2.93 13.72
C TYR A 144 10.39 2.69 15.00
N GLY A 145 10.72 3.76 15.71
CA GLY A 145 11.41 3.71 16.99
C GLY A 145 12.94 3.75 16.92
N GLU A 146 13.53 4.14 18.05
CA GLU A 146 14.97 4.21 18.25
C GLU A 146 15.65 2.83 18.25
N PRO A 147 16.97 2.74 17.95
CA PRO A 147 17.74 1.52 18.12
C PRO A 147 17.48 0.81 19.45
N GLY A 148 17.23 -0.50 19.41
CA GLY A 148 16.88 -1.31 20.58
C GLY A 148 15.39 -1.31 20.96
N LYS A 149 14.55 -0.50 20.31
CA LYS A 149 13.09 -0.46 20.47
C LYS A 149 12.36 -0.29 19.12
N ARG A 150 12.81 -1.03 18.10
CA ARG A 150 12.32 -0.89 16.73
C ARG A 150 11.16 -1.82 16.42
N VAL A 151 10.23 -1.31 15.63
CA VAL A 151 9.27 -2.09 14.85
C VAL A 151 9.60 -1.87 13.38
N GLN A 152 9.84 -2.96 12.64
CA GLN A 152 9.98 -2.90 11.19
C GLN A 152 8.71 -3.45 10.54
N VAL A 153 8.11 -2.64 9.68
CA VAL A 153 6.97 -3.03 8.85
C VAL A 153 7.50 -3.41 7.47
N LEU A 154 7.09 -4.58 6.99
CA LEU A 154 7.38 -5.08 5.66
C LEU A 154 6.05 -5.35 4.95
N MET A 155 5.61 -4.41 4.12
CA MET A 155 4.39 -4.53 3.33
C MET A 155 4.72 -5.28 2.04
N LEU A 156 4.15 -6.46 1.87
CA LEU A 156 4.36 -7.28 0.68
C LEU A 156 3.33 -6.95 -0.40
N ASP A 157 3.72 -7.14 -1.65
CA ASP A 157 2.83 -7.17 -2.81
C ASP A 157 2.73 -8.62 -3.29
N THR A 158 1.55 -9.20 -3.13
CA THR A 158 1.30 -10.62 -3.46
C THR A 158 0.59 -10.81 -4.79
N ARG A 159 0.40 -9.73 -5.57
CA ARG A 159 -0.38 -9.74 -6.82
C ARG A 159 0.47 -9.42 -8.03
N TYR A 160 1.19 -8.30 -8.03
CA TYR A 160 1.84 -7.73 -9.22
C TYR A 160 2.76 -8.71 -9.96
N PHE A 161 3.56 -9.46 -9.19
CA PHE A 161 4.56 -10.40 -9.70
C PHE A 161 4.09 -11.86 -9.71
N ARG A 162 2.93 -12.14 -9.12
CA ARG A 162 2.47 -13.51 -8.93
C ARG A 162 2.09 -14.10 -10.27
N GLY A 163 2.62 -15.28 -10.61
CA GLY A 163 2.19 -15.99 -11.82
C GLY A 163 0.74 -16.51 -11.71
N PRO A 164 0.21 -17.10 -12.80
CA PRO A 164 -1.14 -17.66 -12.80
C PRO A 164 -1.35 -18.70 -11.68
N LEU A 165 -2.51 -18.65 -11.04
CA LEU A 165 -2.86 -19.60 -9.99
C LEU A 165 -2.93 -21.03 -10.54
N LYS A 166 -2.28 -21.95 -9.83
CA LYS A 166 -2.46 -23.40 -10.05
C LYS A 166 -3.51 -23.90 -9.08
N LYS A 167 -4.70 -24.22 -9.59
CA LYS A 167 -5.78 -24.78 -8.78
C LYS A 167 -5.41 -26.20 -8.35
N GLY A 168 -5.27 -26.41 -7.04
CA GLY A 168 -5.18 -27.74 -6.44
C GLY A 168 -6.56 -28.28 -6.09
N GLU A 169 -6.61 -29.50 -5.56
CA GLU A 169 -7.84 -30.04 -4.97
C GLU A 169 -8.32 -29.14 -3.83
N LYS A 170 -9.62 -28.87 -3.79
CA LYS A 170 -10.24 -28.06 -2.72
C LYS A 170 -10.09 -28.80 -1.39
N ARG A 171 -9.22 -28.30 -0.52
CA ARG A 171 -9.14 -28.76 0.87
C ARG A 171 -10.24 -28.07 1.66
N LEU A 172 -11.12 -28.85 2.29
CA LEU A 172 -12.10 -28.32 3.23
C LEU A 172 -11.38 -28.02 4.55
N GLY A 173 -11.43 -26.78 5.04
CA GLY A 173 -10.88 -26.40 6.35
C GLY A 173 -9.81 -25.31 6.34
N GLY A 174 -9.99 -24.27 5.53
CA GLY A 174 -9.32 -22.97 5.68
C GLY A 174 -10.38 -21.91 5.91
#